data_AF-A0A928NW63-F1
#
_entry.id   AF-A0A928NW63-F1
#
_cell.length_a   1.000
_cell.length_b   1.000
_cell.length_c   1.000
_cell.angle_alpha   90.00
_cell.angle_beta   90.00
_cell.angle_gamma   90.00
#
_symmetry.space_group_name_H-M   'P 1'
#
loop_
_entity.id
_entity.type
_entity.pdbx_description
1 polymer ?
#
loop_
_entity_poly.entity_id
_entity_poly.type
_entity_poly.pdbx_seq_one_letter_code
_entity_poly.pdbx_strand_id
1 'polypeptide(L)'
;MDIDKVRAEYLGYRIVESKSVVKWVQCRTHRKKRINKKWEKRYGYKEVPDNGTFVVFGTTIFAQPKVCDMFVKAIQKQNEENKKLYKLHCLGEWDDRKESNDG
;
A
#
# COMPACT_ATOMS: atom_id res chain seq x y z
N MET A 1 7.17 -20.03 -13.06
CA MET A 1 6.09 -19.32 -12.35
C MET A 1 6.76 -18.38 -11.38
N ASP A 2 6.49 -17.07 -11.47
CA ASP A 2 6.91 -16.15 -10.41
C ASP A 2 6.30 -16.64 -9.10
N ILE A 3 7.14 -16.91 -8.10
CA ILE A 3 6.68 -17.41 -6.80
C ILE A 3 6.13 -16.19 -6.06
N ASP A 4 4.82 -16.18 -5.85
CA ASP A 4 4.14 -15.20 -5.01
C ASP A 4 4.73 -15.26 -3.59
N LYS A 5 5.33 -14.14 -3.15
CA LYS A 5 6.04 -14.06 -1.87
C LYS A 5 5.14 -13.41 -0.83
N VAL A 6 4.90 -14.10 0.28
CA VAL A 6 4.23 -13.51 1.44
C VAL A 6 5.14 -12.46 2.07
N ARG A 7 4.61 -11.24 2.22
CA ARG A 7 5.35 -10.08 2.76
C ARG A 7 4.97 -9.76 4.20
N ALA A 8 3.70 -9.91 4.57
CA ALA A 8 3.22 -9.67 5.93
C ALA A 8 1.86 -10.36 6.15
N GLU A 9 1.48 -10.49 7.42
CA GLU A 9 0.13 -10.84 7.83
C GLU A 9 -0.35 -9.78 8.83
N TYR A 10 -1.59 -9.32 8.66
CA TYR A 10 -2.17 -8.29 9.52
C TYR A 10 -3.69 -8.43 9.58
N LEU A 11 -4.25 -8.45 10.79
CA LEU A 11 -5.69 -8.60 11.05
C LEU A 11 -6.32 -9.79 10.29
N GLY A 12 -5.60 -10.90 10.18
CA GLY A 12 -6.07 -12.10 9.46
C GLY A 12 -5.97 -12.02 7.94
N TYR A 13 -5.50 -10.90 7.38
CA TYR A 13 -5.19 -10.78 5.96
C TYR A 13 -3.72 -11.10 5.70
N ARG A 14 -3.47 -11.89 4.66
CA ARG A 14 -2.13 -12.20 4.15
C ARG A 14 -1.79 -11.27 2.99
N ILE A 15 -0.71 -10.52 3.11
CA ILE A 15 -0.23 -9.63 2.06
C ILE A 15 0.84 -10.37 1.25
N VAL A 16 0.57 -10.48 -0.05
CA VAL A 16 1.35 -11.23 -1.02
C VAL A 16 1.82 -10.30 -2.12
N GLU A 17 3.12 -10.34 -2.39
CA GLU A 17 3.73 -9.67 -3.51
C GLU A 17 3.42 -10.45 -4.79
N SER A 18 2.80 -9.77 -5.75
CA SER A 18 2.48 -10.34 -7.06
C SER A 18 2.72 -9.32 -8.17
N LYS A 19 3.45 -9.75 -9.20
CA LYS A 19 3.70 -8.95 -10.41
C LYS A 19 2.50 -8.86 -11.34
N SER A 20 1.48 -9.69 -11.13
CA SER A 20 0.26 -9.75 -11.94
C SER A 20 -0.70 -8.60 -11.68
N VAL A 21 -0.47 -7.78 -10.64
CA VAL A 21 -1.26 -6.58 -10.37
C VAL A 21 -0.79 -5.45 -11.27
N VAL A 22 -1.47 -5.28 -12.39
CA VAL A 22 -1.08 -4.37 -13.47
C VAL A 22 -2.25 -3.52 -13.91
N LYS A 23 -1.95 -2.43 -14.61
CA LYS A 23 -2.94 -1.62 -15.32
C LYS A 23 -2.55 -1.40 -16.77
N TRP A 24 -3.56 -1.23 -17.61
CA TRP A 24 -3.41 -0.89 -19.01
C TRP A 24 -3.38 0.62 -19.18
N VAL A 25 -2.30 1.13 -19.76
CA VAL A 25 -2.11 2.56 -20.03
C VAL A 25 -1.86 2.77 -21.51
N GLN A 26 -2.44 3.81 -22.08
CA GLN A 26 -2.25 4.14 -23.49
C GLN A 26 -0.76 4.37 -23.80
N CYS A 27 -0.25 3.75 -24.87
CA CYS A 27 1.17 3.81 -25.23
C CYS A 27 1.67 5.23 -25.49
N ARG A 28 0.82 6.07 -26.11
CA ARG A 28 1.09 7.49 -26.39
C ARG A 28 -0.16 8.31 -26.18
N THR A 29 -0.03 9.44 -25.50
CA THR A 29 -1.14 10.36 -25.24
C THR A 29 -0.91 11.70 -25.95
N HIS A 30 -1.99 12.36 -26.34
CA HIS A 30 -1.95 13.68 -26.98
C HIS A 30 -3.03 14.60 -26.40
N ARG A 31 -2.71 15.88 -26.18
CA ARG A 31 -3.64 16.86 -25.59
C ARG A 31 -4.94 17.03 -26.40
N LYS A 32 -4.83 17.07 -27.74
CA LYS A 32 -6.01 17.16 -28.64
C LYS A 32 -6.73 15.79 -28.76
N LYS A 33 -8.02 15.76 -28.41
CA LYS A 33 -8.87 14.55 -28.38
C LYS A 33 -8.89 13.74 -29.68
N ARG A 34 -9.04 14.39 -30.85
CA ARG A 34 -9.06 13.69 -32.17
C ARG A 34 -7.75 12.95 -32.45
N ILE A 35 -6.61 13.58 -32.14
CA ILE A 35 -5.29 12.97 -32.32
C ILE A 35 -5.10 11.86 -31.30
N ASN A 36 -5.53 12.06 -30.05
CA ASN A 36 -5.45 11.02 -29.02
C ASN A 36 -6.17 9.75 -29.45
N LYS A 37 -7.40 9.86 -29.98
CA LYS A 37 -8.17 8.72 -30.50
C LYS A 37 -7.47 8.03 -31.68
N LYS A 38 -6.81 8.80 -32.56
CA LYS A 38 -5.99 8.23 -33.65
C LYS A 38 -4.78 7.48 -33.10
N TRP A 39 -4.12 8.03 -32.08
CA TRP A 39 -2.95 7.42 -31.43
C TRP A 39 -3.33 6.18 -30.63
N GLU A 40 -4.47 6.19 -29.94
CA GLU A 40 -5.05 5.03 -29.27
C GLU A 40 -5.23 3.87 -30.24
N LYS A 41 -5.88 4.11 -31.38
CA LYS A 41 -6.08 3.07 -32.40
C LYS A 41 -4.78 2.58 -33.05
N ARG A 42 -3.78 3.45 -33.21
CA ARG A 42 -2.53 3.10 -33.91
C ARG A 42 -1.51 2.42 -32.99
N TYR A 43 -1.37 2.88 -31.75
CA TYR A 43 -0.33 2.44 -30.82
C TYR A 43 -0.86 1.58 -29.68
N GLY A 44 -2.18 1.56 -29.46
CA GLY A 44 -2.81 0.73 -28.44
C GLY A 44 -2.43 1.10 -27.01
N TYR A 45 -2.42 0.05 -26.18
CA TYR A 45 -2.18 0.10 -24.75
C TYR A 45 -1.00 -0.80 -24.38
N LYS A 46 -0.34 -0.47 -23.28
CA LYS A 46 0.71 -1.27 -22.66
C LYS A 46 0.33 -1.58 -21.21
N GLU A 47 0.76 -2.74 -20.77
CA GLU A 47 0.68 -3.16 -19.39
C GLU A 47 1.79 -2.49 -18.57
N VAL A 48 1.45 -1.94 -17.41
CA VAL A 48 2.41 -1.38 -16.47
C VAL A 48 2.09 -1.83 -15.04
N PRO A 49 3.09 -2.01 -14.17
CA PRO A 49 2.88 -2.31 -12.76
C PRO A 49 1.96 -1.27 -12.12
N ASP A 50 0.92 -1.72 -11.42
CA ASP A 50 0.03 -0.80 -10.73
C ASP A 50 0.50 -0.54 -9.30
N ASN A 51 1.14 0.61 -9.11
CA ASN A 51 1.73 1.01 -7.84
C ASN A 51 0.76 1.76 -6.90
N GLY A 52 -0.53 1.85 -7.25
CA GLY A 52 -1.54 2.54 -6.46
C GLY A 52 -2.68 1.66 -5.97
N THR A 53 -2.73 0.41 -6.42
CA THR A 53 -3.89 -0.46 -6.24
C THR A 53 -3.44 -1.85 -5.80
N PHE A 54 -4.35 -2.59 -5.17
CA PHE A 54 -4.16 -3.96 -4.75
C PHE A 54 -5.45 -4.73 -5.02
N VAL A 55 -5.36 -6.05 -5.12
CA VAL A 55 -6.50 -6.93 -5.34
C VAL A 55 -6.69 -7.81 -4.12
N VAL A 56 -7.92 -7.96 -3.66
CA VAL A 56 -8.26 -8.80 -2.50
C VAL A 56 -9.04 -10.01 -2.98
N PHE A 57 -8.55 -11.21 -2.65
CA PHE A 57 -9.25 -12.47 -2.86
C PHE A 57 -9.35 -13.22 -1.52
N GLY A 58 -10.55 -13.23 -0.94
CA GLY A 58 -10.76 -13.77 0.41
C GLY A 58 -9.90 -13.03 1.43
N THR A 59 -9.06 -13.78 2.15
CA THR A 59 -8.13 -13.24 3.15
C THR A 59 -6.77 -12.85 2.56
N THR A 60 -6.56 -12.98 1.25
CA THR A 60 -5.27 -12.68 0.61
C THR A 60 -5.33 -11.39 -0.18
N ILE A 61 -4.37 -10.51 0.08
CA ILE A 61 -4.16 -9.23 -0.61
C ILE A 61 -2.97 -9.40 -1.54
N PHE A 62 -3.17 -9.23 -2.84
CA PHE A 62 -2.15 -9.23 -3.86
C PHE A 62 -1.81 -7.80 -4.25
N ALA A 63 -0.52 -7.47 -4.27
CA ALA A 63 -0.07 -6.14 -4.68
C ALA A 63 1.33 -6.16 -5.29
N GLN A 64 1.65 -5.11 -6.04
CA GLN A 64 3.02 -4.88 -6.51
C GLN A 64 3.97 -4.64 -5.32
N PRO A 65 5.28 -4.90 -5.48
CA PRO A 65 6.27 -4.84 -4.39
C PRO A 65 6.24 -3.50 -3.65
N LYS A 66 6.14 -2.40 -4.40
CA LYS A 66 6.09 -1.04 -3.85
C LYS A 66 4.88 -0.83 -2.94
N VAL A 67 3.74 -1.42 -3.27
CA VAL A 67 2.51 -1.33 -2.47
C VAL A 67 2.62 -2.22 -1.24
N CYS A 68 3.18 -3.42 -1.36
CA CYS A 68 3.48 -4.28 -0.21
C CYS A 68 4.38 -3.57 0.81
N ASP A 69 5.43 -2.88 0.35
CA ASP A 69 6.34 -2.14 1.24
C ASP A 69 5.62 -1.00 1.98
N MET A 70 4.65 -0.33 1.34
CA MET A 70 3.79 0.66 2.00
C MET A 70 2.95 0.02 3.11
N PHE A 71 2.34 -1.14 2.85
CA PHE A 71 1.59 -1.87 3.87
C PHE A 71 2.46 -2.27 5.06
N VAL A 72 3.64 -2.85 4.81
CA VAL A 72 4.55 -3.29 5.87
C VAL A 72 4.92 -2.12 6.78
N LYS A 73 5.25 -0.96 6.22
CA LYS A 73 5.57 0.25 7.00
C LYS A 73 4.39 0.73 7.82
N ALA A 74 3.19 0.75 7.25
CA ALA A 74 1.98 1.16 7.96
C ALA A 74 1.67 0.22 9.14
N ILE A 75 1.80 -1.10 8.94
CA ILE A 75 1.61 -2.12 9.98
C ILE A 75 2.62 -1.94 11.11
N GLN A 76 3.90 -1.76 10.77
CA GLN A 76 4.96 -1.53 11.76
C GLN A 76 4.66 -0.29 12.62
N LYS A 77 4.30 0.82 11.98
CA LYS A 77 3.93 2.06 12.66
C LYS A 77 2.74 1.86 13.61
N GLN A 78 1.69 1.20 13.15
CA GLN A 78 0.51 0.92 13.97
C GLN A 78 0.86 0.04 15.19
N ASN A 79 1.71 -0.97 14.99
CA ASN A 79 2.15 -1.84 16.08
C ASN A 79 2.97 -1.08 17.12
N GLU A 80 3.81 -0.13 16.72
CA GLU A 80 4.56 0.73 17.63
C GLU A 80 3.64 1.66 18.43
N GLU A 81 2.65 2.27 17.77
CA GLU A 81 1.64 3.11 18.42
C GLU A 81 0.83 2.31 19.44
N ASN A 82 0.38 1.12 19.07
CA ASN A 82 -0.33 0.23 19.97
C ASN A 82 0.54 -0.15 21.18
N LYS A 83 1.82 -0.49 20.98
CA LYS A 83 2.75 -0.78 22.08
C LYS A 83 2.90 0.39 23.04
N LYS A 84 3.02 1.62 22.52
CA LYS A 84 3.07 2.84 23.35
C LYS A 84 1.80 3.02 24.15
N LEU A 85 0.64 2.82 23.52
CA LEU A 85 -0.66 2.91 24.17
C LEU A 85 -0.80 1.88 25.30
N TYR A 86 -0.45 0.61 25.05
CA TYR A 86 -0.45 -0.43 26.08
C TYR A 86 0.48 -0.08 27.26
N LYS A 87 1.66 0.48 26.98
CA LYS A 87 2.59 0.90 28.04
C LYS A 87 2.00 2.01 28.91
N LEU A 88 1.37 3.00 28.30
CA LEU A 88 0.71 4.10 29.01
C LEU A 88 -0.49 3.64 29.85
N HIS A 89 -1.38 2.83 29.26
CA HIS A 89 -2.65 2.43 29.90
C HIS A 89 -2.54 1.27 30.89
N CYS A 90 -1.66 0.30 30.65
CA CYS A 90 -1.60 -0.93 31.45
C CYS A 90 -0.42 -0.99 32.41
N LEU A 91 0.69 -0.30 32.12
CA LEU A 91 1.90 -0.31 32.96
C LEU A 91 2.04 0.95 33.83
N GLY A 92 1.12 1.91 33.71
CA GLY A 92 1.06 3.06 34.62
C GLY A 92 2.23 4.04 34.52
N GLU A 93 3.02 4.01 33.44
CA GLU A 93 4.04 5.02 33.18
C GLU A 93 3.38 6.32 32.68
N TRP A 94 2.74 7.06 33.59
CA TRP A 94 2.46 8.49 33.40
C TRP A 94 3.78 9.26 33.50
N ASP A 95 4.14 10.04 32.48
CA ASP A 95 5.32 10.92 32.52
C ASP A 95 4.91 12.21 33.24
N ASP A 96 5.16 12.29 34.55
CA ASP A 96 4.83 13.40 35.46
C ASP A 96 5.44 14.77 35.04
N ARG A 97 6.21 14.84 33.95
CA ARG A 97 6.88 16.07 33.48
C ARG A 97 5.98 17.05 32.74
N LYS A 98 4.67 16.81 32.61
CA LYS A 98 3.74 17.72 31.91
C LYS A 98 2.88 18.62 32.81
N GLU A 99 2.90 18.47 34.12
CA GLU A 99 2.08 19.30 35.02
C GLU A 99 2.77 20.56 35.56
N SER A 100 4.04 20.82 35.24
CA SER A 100 4.79 21.93 35.85
C SER A 100 4.87 23.19 34.99
N ASN A 101 3.77 23.66 34.38
CA ASN A 101 3.80 24.96 33.68
C ASN A 101 2.47 25.74 33.67
N ASP A 102 1.58 25.48 34.64
CA ASP A 102 0.47 26.38 34.97
C ASP A 102 0.64 26.85 36.43
N GLY A 103 1.53 27.81 36.64
CA GLY A 103 1.81 28.45 37.92
C GLY A 103 2.20 29.91 37.72
#